data_AF-X1P625-F1
#
_entry.id   AF-X1P625-F1
#
_cell.length_a   1.000
_cell.length_b   1.000
_cell.length_c   1.000
_cell.angle_alpha   90.00
_cell.angle_beta   90.00
_cell.angle_gamma   90.00
#
_symmetry.space_group_name_H-M   'P 1'
#
loop_
_entity.id
_entity.type
_entity.pdbx_description
1 polymer ?
#
loop_
_entity_poly.entity_id
_entity_poly.type
_entity_poly.pdbx_seq_one_letter_code
_entity_poly.pdbx_strand_id
1 'polypeptide(L)'
;MPGEAAQGEAVAFTGHGTDSDGTVVAYRWTSSSDGEIGTSASFTTSSLSVGSHTISFRAQDNNGAWSANVTATVIVTEAIPNPVILSFDADPGAINPGSFALDLH
;
A
#
# COMPACT_ATOMS: atom_id res chain seq x y z
N MET A 1 14.34 2.72 0.12
CA MET A 1 13.70 1.65 0.90
C MET A 1 12.68 0.97 0.00
N PRO A 2 12.37 -0.32 0.14
CA PRO A 2 11.24 -0.94 -0.58
C PRO A 2 9.97 -0.11 -0.35
N GLY A 3 9.05 -0.09 -1.32
CA GLY A 3 7.75 0.53 -1.10
C GLY A 3 6.97 -0.31 -0.09
N GLU A 4 6.58 0.28 1.04
CA GLU A 4 5.69 -0.36 2.02
C GLU A 4 4.27 0.18 1.84
N ALA A 5 3.28 -0.70 1.90
CA ALA A 5 1.86 -0.37 1.82
C ALA A 5 1.06 -1.23 2.81
N ALA A 6 -0.05 -0.72 3.33
CA ALA A 6 -1.03 -1.54 4.06
C ALA A 6 -1.94 -2.30 3.08
N GLN A 7 -2.49 -3.43 3.51
CA GLN A 7 -3.48 -4.16 2.73
C GLN A 7 -4.66 -3.25 2.39
N GLY A 8 -5.06 -3.22 1.11
CA GLY A 8 -6.12 -2.34 0.62
C GLY A 8 -5.67 -0.89 0.39
N GLU A 9 -4.43 -0.53 0.70
CA GLU A 9 -3.85 0.76 0.33
C GLU A 9 -3.53 0.78 -1.18
N ALA A 10 -3.80 1.92 -1.81
CA ALA A 10 -3.58 2.10 -3.23
C ALA A 10 -2.08 2.28 -3.55
N VAL A 11 -1.52 1.38 -4.34
CA VAL A 11 -0.15 1.46 -4.86
C VAL A 11 -0.18 1.90 -6.31
N ALA A 12 0.55 2.96 -6.63
CA ALA A 12 0.70 3.48 -7.99
C ALA A 12 1.94 2.88 -8.68
N PHE A 13 1.76 2.40 -9.90
CA PHE A 13 2.82 1.89 -10.76
C PHE A 13 2.96 2.77 -11.99
N THR A 14 4.19 3.15 -12.31
CA THR A 14 4.53 3.92 -13.51
C THR A 14 5.76 3.30 -14.13
N GLY A 15 5.67 2.98 -15.41
CA GLY A 15 6.73 2.36 -16.19
C GLY A 15 6.91 3.09 -17.51
N HIS A 16 8.14 3.11 -17.98
CA HIS A 16 8.52 3.76 -19.22
C HIS A 16 9.35 2.80 -20.08
N GLY A 17 9.11 2.83 -21.39
CA GLY A 17 9.88 2.10 -22.38
C GLY A 17 10.12 3.01 -23.59
N THR A 18 11.27 2.85 -24.21
CA THR A 18 11.65 3.56 -25.43
C THR A 18 12.13 2.57 -26.46
N ASP A 19 11.83 2.85 -27.72
CA ASP A 19 12.30 2.11 -28.88
C ASP A 19 13.00 3.13 -29.81
N SER A 20 14.24 2.85 -30.20
CA SER A 20 15.08 3.77 -30.97
C SER A 20 14.71 3.87 -32.44
N ASP A 21 14.11 2.81 -32.98
CA ASP A 21 13.75 2.64 -34.39
C ASP A 21 12.26 2.33 -34.59
N GLY A 22 11.48 2.34 -33.51
CA GLY A 22 10.06 2.08 -33.53
C GLY A 22 9.29 2.77 -32.39
N THR A 23 8.25 2.08 -31.93
CA THR A 23 7.31 2.55 -30.90
C THR A 23 6.97 1.42 -29.94
N VAL A 24 6.76 1.77 -28.67
CA VAL A 24 6.24 0.82 -27.67
C VAL A 24 4.73 0.67 -27.84
N VAL A 25 4.25 -0.56 -27.96
CA VAL A 25 2.84 -0.87 -28.23
C VAL A 25 2.15 -1.63 -27.09
N ALA A 26 2.88 -2.22 -26.16
CA ALA A 26 2.30 -2.92 -25.01
C ALA A 26 3.17 -2.87 -23.76
N TYR A 27 2.53 -3.04 -22.61
CA TYR A 27 3.15 -3.09 -21.29
C TYR A 27 2.67 -4.33 -20.54
N ARG A 28 3.50 -4.82 -19.62
CA ARG A 28 3.11 -5.91 -18.73
C ARG A 28 3.73 -5.74 -17.36
N TRP A 29 2.91 -5.91 -16.33
CA TRP A 29 3.30 -5.89 -14.93
C TRP A 29 2.90 -7.20 -14.27
N THR A 30 3.83 -7.81 -13.54
CA THR A 30 3.56 -9.03 -12.76
C THR A 30 4.08 -8.93 -11.34
N SER A 31 3.30 -9.43 -10.40
CA SER A 31 3.66 -9.70 -9.01
C SER A 31 4.08 -11.16 -8.87
N SER A 32 5.17 -11.42 -8.14
CA SER A 32 5.60 -12.79 -7.82
C SER A 32 4.55 -13.61 -7.06
N SER A 33 3.61 -12.94 -6.40
CA SER A 33 2.57 -13.55 -5.56
C SER A 33 1.20 -13.54 -6.23
N ASP A 34 0.87 -12.49 -6.98
CA ASP A 34 -0.50 -12.27 -7.53
C ASP A 34 -0.60 -12.49 -9.05
N GLY A 35 0.51 -12.76 -9.74
CA GLY A 35 0.51 -12.92 -11.19
C GLY A 35 0.42 -11.58 -11.93
N GLU A 36 -0.33 -11.51 -13.02
CA GLU A 36 -0.44 -10.27 -13.81
C GLU A 36 -1.31 -9.24 -13.08
N ILE A 37 -0.74 -8.05 -12.86
CA ILE A 37 -1.39 -6.96 -12.10
C ILE A 37 -1.68 -5.73 -12.96
N GLY A 38 -1.19 -5.67 -14.21
CA GLY A 38 -1.47 -4.55 -15.10
C GLY A 38 -0.86 -4.69 -16.49
N THR A 39 -1.47 -3.98 -17.44
CA THR A 39 -1.07 -3.95 -18.87
C THR A 39 -0.94 -2.53 -19.45
N SER A 40 -1.11 -1.51 -18.60
CA SER A 40 -0.94 -0.10 -18.97
C SER A 40 0.44 0.42 -18.56
N ALA A 41 0.91 1.49 -19.20
CA ALA A 41 2.16 2.16 -18.83
C ALA A 41 2.13 2.65 -17.38
N SER A 42 0.95 3.04 -16.90
CA SER A 42 0.74 3.44 -15.51
C SER A 42 -0.64 3.01 -15.04
N PHE A 43 -0.76 2.62 -13.78
CA PHE A 43 -2.02 2.25 -13.15
C PHE A 43 -1.89 2.31 -11.62
N THR A 44 -3.02 2.19 -10.93
CA THR A 44 -3.07 2.10 -9.47
C THR A 44 -3.87 0.87 -9.09
N THR A 45 -3.42 0.13 -8.07
CA THR A 45 -4.17 -0.99 -7.51
C THR A 45 -4.04 -1.05 -6.00
N SER A 46 -5.12 -1.44 -5.33
CA SER A 46 -5.15 -1.76 -3.90
C SER A 46 -5.31 -3.27 -3.63
N SER A 47 -5.21 -4.09 -4.67
CA SER A 47 -5.54 -5.52 -4.62
C SER A 47 -4.34 -6.44 -4.40
N LEU A 48 -3.16 -5.90 -4.06
CA LEU A 48 -2.00 -6.74 -3.75
C LEU A 48 -2.26 -7.54 -2.47
N SER A 49 -1.91 -8.83 -2.49
CA SER A 49 -2.01 -9.68 -1.30
C SER A 49 -1.00 -9.25 -0.23
N VAL A 50 -1.19 -9.69 1.02
CA VAL A 50 -0.21 -9.41 2.08
C VAL A 50 1.06 -10.22 1.84
N GLY A 51 2.22 -9.56 1.97
CA GLY A 51 3.53 -10.20 1.82
C GLY A 51 4.54 -9.37 1.03
N SER A 52 5.65 -10.00 0.69
CA SER A 52 6.70 -9.39 -0.14
C SER A 52 6.48 -9.76 -1.61
N HIS A 53 6.41 -8.74 -2.46
CA HIS A 53 6.20 -8.88 -3.90
C HIS A 53 7.46 -8.44 -4.64
N THR A 54 7.93 -9.29 -5.56
CA THR A 54 8.81 -8.85 -6.64
C THR A 54 7.94 -8.45 -7.82
N ILE A 55 7.82 -7.14 -8.04
CA ILE A 55 7.11 -6.57 -9.17
C ILE A 55 8.05 -6.55 -10.36
N SER A 56 7.63 -7.16 -11.47
CA SER A 56 8.36 -7.18 -12.74
C SER A 56 7.61 -6.38 -13.80
N PHE A 57 8.34 -5.55 -14.53
CA PHE A 57 7.82 -4.74 -15.63
C PHE A 57 8.59 -5.01 -16.92
N ARG A 58 7.88 -5.02 -18.04
CA ARG A 58 8.46 -5.03 -19.39
C ARG A 58 7.55 -4.35 -20.41
N ALA A 59 8.14 -3.92 -21.51
CA ALA A 59 7.46 -3.28 -22.63
C ALA A 59 7.68 -4.08 -23.92
N GLN A 60 6.75 -3.98 -24.86
CA GLN A 60 6.81 -4.62 -26.19
C GLN A 60 6.92 -3.55 -27.28
N ASP A 61 7.82 -3.75 -28.23
CA ASP A 61 7.92 -2.91 -29.43
C ASP A 61 6.86 -3.25 -30.49
N ASN A 62 6.74 -2.41 -31.52
CA ASN A 62 5.81 -2.62 -32.64
C ASN A 62 6.23 -3.77 -33.58
N ASN A 63 7.35 -4.43 -33.32
CA ASN A 63 7.80 -5.64 -34.01
C ASN A 63 7.43 -6.92 -33.24
N GLY A 64 6.86 -6.77 -32.04
CA GLY A 64 6.37 -7.87 -31.21
C GLY A 64 7.40 -8.37 -30.19
N ALA A 65 8.59 -7.79 -30.13
CA ALA A 65 9.63 -8.22 -29.20
C ALA A 65 9.43 -7.56 -27.82
N TRP A 66 9.63 -8.35 -26.77
CA TRP A 66 9.55 -7.89 -25.38
C TRP A 66 10.93 -7.57 -24.84
N SER A 67 11.03 -6.49 -24.06
CA SER A 67 12.22 -6.18 -23.27
C SER A 67 12.50 -7.26 -22.21
N ALA A 68 13.73 -7.26 -21.68
CA ALA A 68 14.01 -7.90 -20.41
C ALA A 68 13.13 -7.29 -19.29
N ASN A 69 12.90 -8.05 -18.23
CA ASN A 69 12.18 -7.55 -17.06
C ASN A 69 13.09 -6.63 -16.24
N VAL A 70 12.54 -5.51 -15.78
CA VAL A 70 13.08 -4.75 -14.65
C VAL A 70 12.23 -5.04 -13.42
N THR A 71 12.84 -5.04 -12.23
CA THR A 71 12.17 -5.45 -11.00
C THR A 71 12.27 -4.44 -9.86
N ALA A 72 11.25 -4.44 -9.01
CA ALA A 72 11.20 -3.68 -7.76
C ALA A 72 10.51 -4.49 -6.66
N THR A 73 10.82 -4.20 -5.40
CA THR A 73 10.18 -4.85 -4.24
C THR A 73 9.11 -3.96 -3.63
N VAL A 74 7.92 -4.52 -3.41
CA VAL A 74 6.82 -3.92 -2.66
C VAL A 74 6.47 -4.85 -1.50
N ILE A 75 6.33 -4.30 -0.30
CA ILE A 75 5.93 -5.05 0.89
C ILE A 75 4.53 -4.59 1.28
N VAL A 76 3.58 -5.51 1.30
CA VAL A 76 2.22 -5.27 1.76
C VAL A 76 2.06 -5.87 3.14
N THR A 77 1.66 -5.05 4.11
CA THR A 77 1.43 -5.46 5.50
C THR A 77 -0.06 -5.58 5.80
N GLU A 78 -0.43 -6.38 6.78
CA GLU A 78 -1.82 -6.46 7.26
C GLU A 78 -2.33 -5.06 7.65
N ALA A 79 -3.55 -4.71 7.25
CA ALA A 79 -4.17 -3.48 7.70
C ALA A 79 -4.44 -3.59 9.21
N ILE A 80 -3.86 -2.69 10.01
CA ILE A 80 -4.16 -2.65 11.45
C ILE A 80 -5.59 -2.10 11.61
N PRO A 81 -6.55 -2.85 12.17
CA PRO A 81 -7.86 -2.30 12.44
C PRO A 81 -7.71 -1.14 13.43
N ASN A 82 -8.30 0.02 13.12
CA ASN A 82 -8.33 1.14 14.04
C ASN A 82 -9.00 0.68 15.35
N PRO A 83 -8.31 0.73 16.51
CA PRO A 83 -8.95 0.37 17.77
C PRO A 83 -10.04 1.40 18.10
N VAL A 84 -11.28 0.95 18.27
CA VAL A 84 -12.36 1.77 18.80
C VAL A 84 -12.46 1.50 20.30
N ILE A 85 -12.19 2.51 21.13
CA ILE A 85 -12.51 2.42 22.56
C ILE A 85 -14.02 2.64 22.70
N LEU A 86 -14.76 1.58 23.03
CA LEU A 86 -16.22 1.64 23.21
C LEU A 86 -16.62 2.08 24.63
N SER A 87 -15.77 1.83 25.62
CA SER A 87 -15.92 2.35 26.99
C SER A 87 -14.59 2.20 27.74
N PHE A 88 -14.39 3.05 28.74
CA PHE A 88 -13.42 2.80 29.80
C PHE A 88 -14.17 2.87 31.13
N ASP A 89 -13.84 1.96 32.05
CA ASP A 89 -14.35 1.97 33.41
C ASP A 89 -13.20 2.30 34.36
N ALA A 90 -13.46 3.06 35.42
CA ALA A 90 -12.49 3.42 36.43
C ALA A 90 -13.06 3.08 37.81
N ASP A 91 -12.58 1.98 38.40
CA ASP A 91 -12.94 1.50 39.75
C ASP A 91 -11.69 0.90 40.45
N PRO A 92 -11.50 1.00 41.80
CA PRO A 92 -12.44 1.45 42.84
C PRO A 92 -12.46 2.96 43.01
N GLY A 93 -13.65 3.57 42.95
CA GLY A 93 -13.84 4.99 43.24
C GLY A 93 -13.18 5.47 44.54
N ALA A 94 -12.20 6.36 44.44
CA ALA A 94 -11.65 7.10 45.57
C ALA A 94 -12.18 8.54 45.56
N ILE A 95 -13.35 8.75 46.17
CA ILE A 95 -13.76 10.10 46.61
C ILE A 95 -13.03 10.43 47.92
N ASN A 96 -12.01 11.27 47.86
CA ASN A 96 -11.52 11.97 49.06
C ASN A 96 -12.49 13.14 49.35
N PRO A 97 -13.21 13.19 50.48
CA PRO A 97 -13.99 14.36 50.85
C PRO A 97 -13.04 15.50 51.26
N GLY A 98 -12.63 16.30 50.27
CA GLY A 98 -11.91 17.55 50.48
C GLY A 98 -12.89 18.71 50.67
N SER A 99 -13.00 19.17 51.91
CA SER A 99 -13.18 20.58 52.29
C SER A 99 -14.32 21.38 51.65
N PHE A 100 -15.51 21.35 52.27
CA PHE A 100 -16.46 22.45 52.18
C PHE A 100 -16.19 23.41 53.36
N ALA A 101 -15.28 24.37 53.17
CA ALA A 101 -15.19 25.52 54.08
C ALA A 101 -16.34 26.48 53.75
N LEU A 102 -17.21 26.73 54.72
CA LEU A 102 -18.23 27.77 54.67
C LEU A 102 -17.52 29.11 54.92
N ASP A 103 -17.42 29.98 53.92
CA ASP A 103 -17.20 31.41 54.13
C ASP A 103 -18.31 32.18 53.43
N LEU A 104 -19.15 32.85 54.24
CA LEU A 104 -20.17 33.79 53.80
C LEU A 104 -19.89 35.11 54.52
N HIS A 105 -19.45 36.10 53.75
CA HIS A 105 -19.86 37.50 53.91
C HIS A 105 -21.07 37.76 53.00
#